data_AF-A0A917T853-F1
#
_entry.id   AF-A0A917T853-F1
#
_cell.length_a   1.000
_cell.length_b   1.000
_cell.length_c   1.000
_cell.angle_alpha   90.00
_cell.angle_beta   90.00
_cell.angle_gamma   90.00
#
_symmetry.space_group_name_H-M   'P 1'
#
loop_
_entity.id
_entity.type
_entity.pdbx_description
1 polymer ?
#
loop_
_entity_poly.entity_id
_entity_poly.type
_entity_poly.pdbx_seq_one_letter_code
_entity_poly.pdbx_strand_id
1 'polypeptide(L)'
;MLCHPFAMGHTEPLIMQIYCRLEVAVTDPELIGKLAGQQLREAEIDWSRREEDLEEAVHQLESDLTQALSCVVEHDRMIDDLPGVESRGGLVFTAFGKPDDRFRPGFTDFL
;
A
#
# COMPACT_ATOMS: atom_id res chain seq x y z
N MET A 1 19.72 17.68 -16.99
CA MET A 1 18.69 16.69 -17.36
C MET A 1 19.36 15.61 -18.19
N LEU A 2 19.87 14.56 -17.54
CA LEU A 2 20.52 13.44 -18.22
C LEU A 2 19.45 12.40 -18.54
N CYS A 3 18.84 12.49 -19.72
CA CYS A 3 18.09 11.40 -20.29
C CYS A 3 19.06 10.25 -20.54
N HIS A 4 19.00 9.18 -19.73
CA HIS A 4 19.68 7.94 -20.08
C HIS A 4 19.00 7.37 -21.32
N PRO A 5 19.75 6.99 -22.37
CA PRO A 5 19.16 6.29 -23.50
C PRO A 5 18.63 4.96 -22.99
N PHE A 6 17.31 4.73 -23.13
CA PHE A 6 16.72 3.41 -22.91
C PHE A 6 17.42 2.44 -23.85
N ALA A 7 18.28 1.60 -23.29
CA ALA A 7 19.01 0.59 -24.04
C ALA A 7 17.99 -0.41 -24.59
N MET A 8 17.83 -0.45 -25.92
CA MET A 8 17.21 -1.58 -26.60
C MET A 8 18.04 -2.82 -26.29
N GLY A 9 17.50 -3.74 -25.48
CA GLY A 9 18.18 -5.00 -25.16
C GLY A 9 18.05 -5.50 -23.71
N HIS A 10 17.19 -4.93 -22.86
CA HIS A 10 16.97 -5.49 -21.53
C HIS A 10 16.10 -6.75 -21.62
N THR A 11 16.74 -7.93 -21.49
CA THR A 11 16.03 -9.22 -21.34
C THR A 11 15.50 -9.41 -19.92
N GLU A 12 16.03 -8.65 -18.94
CA GLU A 12 15.61 -8.68 -17.55
C GLU A 12 14.84 -7.40 -17.17
N PRO A 13 13.75 -7.49 -16.37
CA PRO A 13 12.98 -6.33 -15.95
C PRO A 13 13.80 -5.33 -15.12
N LEU A 14 13.66 -4.04 -15.43
CA LEU A 14 14.17 -2.97 -14.57
C LEU A 14 13.28 -2.85 -13.33
N ILE A 15 13.89 -2.94 -12.14
CA ILE A 15 13.16 -2.83 -10.88
C ILE A 15 13.12 -1.38 -10.43
N MET A 16 11.91 -0.87 -10.21
CA MET A 16 11.66 0.49 -9.73
C MET A 16 10.78 0.46 -8.49
N GLN A 17 11.00 1.40 -7.58
CA GLN A 17 10.17 1.62 -6.38
C GLN A 17 9.34 2.89 -6.58
N ILE A 18 8.03 2.81 -6.38
CA ILE A 18 7.12 3.97 -6.50
C ILE A 18 6.75 4.43 -5.10
N TYR A 19 7.10 5.68 -4.77
CA TYR A 19 6.69 6.34 -3.54
C TYR A 19 5.57 7.32 -3.85
N CYS A 20 4.35 7.03 -3.37
CA CYS A 20 3.18 7.88 -3.56
C CYS A 20 2.65 8.37 -2.21
N ARG A 21 2.17 9.61 -2.16
CA ARG A 21 1.42 10.15 -1.03
C ARG A 21 0.00 10.46 -1.47
N LEU A 22 -0.97 9.89 -0.75
CA LEU A 22 -2.40 10.10 -0.96
C LEU A 22 -3.01 10.70 0.30
N GLU A 23 -3.87 11.71 0.12
CA GLU A 23 -4.73 12.23 1.19
C GLU A 23 -6.15 11.72 0.92
N VAL A 24 -6.77 11.12 1.94
CA VAL A 24 -8.11 10.55 1.83
C VAL A 24 -8.97 11.00 3.01
N ALA A 25 -10.26 11.22 2.75
CA ALA A 25 -11.25 11.44 3.79
C ALA A 25 -11.98 10.12 4.04
N VAL A 26 -11.83 9.56 5.25
CA VAL A 26 -12.60 8.38 5.66
C VAL A 26 -13.91 8.86 6.27
N THR A 27 -15.02 8.63 5.57
CA THR A 27 -16.35 9.07 5.99
C THR A 27 -17.09 8.05 6.85
N ASP A 28 -16.69 6.78 6.77
CA ASP A 28 -17.24 5.68 7.58
C ASP A 28 -16.10 4.72 7.99
N PRO A 29 -15.47 4.96 9.15
CA PRO A 29 -14.34 4.16 9.60
C PRO A 29 -14.72 2.73 10.01
N GLU A 30 -15.97 2.51 10.44
CA GLU A 30 -16.43 1.17 10.84
C GLU A 30 -16.52 0.23 9.64
N LEU A 31 -16.96 0.73 8.48
CA LEU A 31 -17.00 -0.06 7.24
C LEU A 31 -15.59 -0.49 6.80
N ILE A 32 -14.58 0.36 6.99
CA ILE A 32 -13.18 0.01 6.66
C ILE A 32 -12.67 -1.10 7.57
N GLY A 33 -12.90 -0.99 8.89
CA GLY A 33 -12.52 -2.03 9.86
C GLY A 33 -13.17 -3.38 9.53
N LYS A 34 -14.48 -3.39 9.25
CA LYS A 34 -15.22 -4.61 8.86
C LYS A 34 -14.69 -5.22 7.56
N LEU A 35 -14.40 -4.39 6.55
CA LEU A 35 -13.85 -4.85 5.29
C LEU A 35 -12.46 -5.49 5.49
N ALA A 36 -11.58 -4.83 6.25
CA ALA A 36 -10.26 -5.36 6.56
C ALA A 36 -10.35 -6.69 7.30
N GLY A 37 -11.23 -6.80 8.30
CA GLY A 37 -11.50 -8.04 9.02
C GLY A 37 -12.05 -9.14 8.12
N GLN A 38 -12.96 -8.83 7.20
CA GLN A 38 -13.47 -9.79 6.22
C GLN A 38 -12.35 -10.30 5.29
N GLN A 39 -11.57 -9.41 4.71
CA GLN A 39 -10.45 -9.78 3.83
C GLN A 39 -9.41 -10.64 4.58
N LEU A 40 -9.14 -10.35 5.85
CA LEU A 40 -8.24 -11.16 6.67
C LEU A 40 -8.77 -12.57 6.91
N ARG A 41 -10.08 -12.73 7.14
CA ARG A 41 -10.71 -14.06 7.29
C ARG A 41 -10.69 -14.86 5.99
N GLU A 42 -10.79 -14.18 4.85
CA GLU A 42 -10.75 -14.78 3.53
C GLU A 42 -9.30 -15.08 3.06
N ALA A 43 -8.30 -14.50 3.73
CA ALA A 43 -6.90 -14.74 3.41
C ALA A 43 -6.48 -16.16 3.81
N GLU A 44 -5.81 -16.86 2.89
CA GLU A 44 -5.27 -18.21 3.10
C GLU A 44 -3.98 -18.19 3.95
N ILE A 45 -4.05 -17.60 5.15
CA ILE A 45 -2.93 -17.49 6.08
C ILE A 45 -2.86 -18.74 6.97
N ASP A 46 -1.67 -19.32 7.10
CA ASP A 46 -1.40 -20.34 8.11
C ASP A 46 -1.28 -19.70 9.50
N TRP A 47 -2.38 -19.72 10.25
CA TRP A 47 -2.49 -19.19 11.60
C TRP A 47 -1.78 -20.06 12.66
N SER A 48 -1.41 -21.31 12.35
CA SER A 48 -0.79 -22.21 13.34
C SER A 48 0.59 -21.75 13.81
N ARG A 49 1.20 -20.80 13.09
CA ARG A 49 2.53 -20.24 13.35
C ARG A 49 2.49 -18.83 13.92
N ARG A 50 1.30 -18.27 14.15
CA ARG A 50 1.10 -16.92 14.67
C ARG A 50 0.94 -16.96 16.20
N GLU A 51 1.35 -15.88 16.86
CA GLU A 51 1.19 -15.72 18.31
C GLU A 51 -0.27 -15.39 18.67
N GLU A 52 -0.90 -14.54 17.86
CA GLU A 52 -2.32 -14.20 17.92
C GLU A 52 -3.16 -15.17 17.08
N ASP A 53 -4.42 -15.35 17.47
CA ASP A 53 -5.40 -16.05 16.64
C ASP A 53 -6.08 -15.11 15.64
N LEU A 54 -6.80 -15.70 14.67
CA LEU A 54 -7.49 -14.95 13.62
C LEU A 54 -8.49 -13.93 14.18
N GLU A 55 -9.23 -14.28 15.24
CA GLU A 55 -10.27 -13.39 15.76
C GLU A 55 -9.68 -12.23 16.56
N GLU A 56 -8.56 -12.46 17.27
CA GLU A 56 -7.77 -11.39 17.88
C GLU A 56 -7.24 -10.41 16.83
N ALA A 57 -6.65 -10.91 15.74
CA ALA A 57 -6.14 -10.09 14.65
C ALA A 57 -7.25 -9.30 13.94
N VAL A 58 -8.42 -9.91 13.72
CA VAL A 58 -9.59 -9.20 13.17
C VAL A 58 -10.08 -8.12 14.13
N HIS A 59 -10.17 -8.43 15.42
CA HIS A 59 -10.59 -7.43 16.42
C HIS A 59 -9.64 -6.23 16.44
N GLN A 60 -8.33 -6.48 16.30
CA GLN A 60 -7.34 -5.42 16.18
C GLN A 60 -7.63 -4.54 14.95
N LEU A 61 -7.86 -5.13 13.77
CA LEU A 61 -8.22 -4.36 12.56
C LEU A 61 -9.51 -3.55 12.73
N GLU A 62 -10.53 -4.10 13.39
CA GLU A 62 -11.78 -3.38 13.65
C GLU A 62 -11.58 -2.20 14.62
N SER A 63 -10.54 -2.22 15.43
CA SER A 63 -10.23 -1.18 16.42
C SER A 63 -9.18 -0.15 15.98
N ASP A 64 -8.36 -0.46 14.97
CA ASP A 64 -7.32 0.43 14.44
C ASP A 64 -7.58 0.78 12.97
N LEU A 65 -8.16 1.96 12.74
CA LEU A 65 -8.46 2.47 11.40
C LEU A 65 -7.21 2.62 10.52
N THR A 66 -6.08 2.99 11.11
CA THR A 66 -4.83 3.19 10.37
C THR A 66 -4.37 1.85 9.81
N GLN A 67 -4.33 0.83 10.67
CA GLN A 67 -3.97 -0.52 10.26
C GLN A 67 -4.99 -1.09 9.25
N ALA A 68 -6.29 -0.99 9.52
CA ALA A 68 -7.35 -1.46 8.63
C ALA A 68 -7.27 -0.83 7.24
N LEU A 69 -7.11 0.51 7.17
CA LEU A 69 -6.99 1.20 5.90
C LEU A 69 -5.73 0.77 5.14
N SER A 70 -4.62 0.55 5.83
CA SER A 70 -3.38 0.05 5.19
C SER A 70 -3.56 -1.34 4.59
N CYS A 71 -4.37 -2.20 5.22
CA CYS A 71 -4.64 -3.56 4.74
C CYS A 71 -5.54 -3.61 3.50
N VAL A 72 -6.51 -2.70 3.37
CA VAL A 72 -7.50 -2.73 2.27
C VAL A 72 -7.05 -1.97 1.01
N VAL A 73 -5.97 -1.19 1.07
CA VAL A 73 -5.47 -0.43 -0.08
C VAL A 73 -4.79 -1.36 -1.09
N GLU A 74 -5.39 -1.46 -2.27
CA GLU A 74 -4.90 -2.20 -3.44
C GLU A 74 -3.97 -1.30 -4.29
N HIS A 75 -2.67 -1.33 -3.98
CA HIS A 75 -1.66 -0.50 -4.66
C HIS A 75 -1.30 -1.00 -6.07
N ASP A 76 -1.50 -2.28 -6.33
CA ASP A 76 -1.38 -2.89 -7.66
C ASP A 76 -2.33 -2.24 -8.66
N ARG A 77 -3.55 -1.89 -8.24
CA ARG A 77 -4.51 -1.17 -9.09
C ARG A 77 -4.04 0.19 -9.59
N MET A 78 -3.04 0.80 -8.95
CA MET A 78 -2.47 2.07 -9.43
C MET A 78 -1.64 1.89 -10.72
N ILE A 79 -1.21 0.66 -11.03
CA ILE A 79 -0.32 0.34 -12.15
C ILE A 79 -0.92 -0.65 -13.15
N ASP A 80 -2.14 -1.14 -12.92
CA ASP A 80 -2.82 -2.14 -13.77
C ASP A 80 -2.87 -1.75 -15.26
N ASP A 81 -3.01 -0.46 -15.56
CA ASP A 81 -3.10 0.04 -16.94
C ASP A 81 -1.75 0.46 -17.55
N LEU A 82 -0.63 0.21 -16.86
CA LEU A 82 0.70 0.59 -17.36
C LEU A 82 1.31 -0.51 -18.25
N PRO A 83 1.58 -0.24 -19.54
CA PRO A 83 2.13 -1.24 -20.45
C PRO A 83 3.51 -1.72 -20.03
N GLY A 84 3.68 -3.04 -19.87
CA GLY A 84 4.97 -3.64 -19.52
C GLY A 84 5.40 -3.45 -18.07
N VAL A 85 4.47 -3.09 -17.18
CA VAL A 85 4.70 -2.98 -15.74
C VAL A 85 3.97 -4.11 -15.03
N GLU A 86 4.66 -4.78 -14.10
CA GLU A 86 4.11 -5.85 -13.28
C GLU A 86 4.31 -5.49 -11.81
N SER A 87 3.27 -5.68 -10.99
CA SER A 87 3.40 -5.56 -9.53
C SER A 87 4.27 -6.69 -8.98
N ARG A 88 5.19 -6.35 -8.06
CA ARG A 88 5.96 -7.33 -7.28
C ARG A 88 5.62 -7.29 -5.79
N GLY A 89 4.51 -6.65 -5.45
CA GLY A 89 4.09 -6.35 -4.08
C GLY A 89 4.50 -4.95 -3.63
N GLY A 90 4.04 -4.59 -2.44
CA GLY A 90 4.19 -3.25 -1.90
C GLY A 90 3.82 -3.20 -0.43
N LEU A 91 4.19 -2.08 0.21
CA LEU A 91 3.88 -1.81 1.61
C LEU A 91 3.23 -0.44 1.69
N VAL A 92 2.08 -0.39 2.37
CA VAL A 92 1.31 0.84 2.59
C VAL A 92 1.43 1.23 4.06
N PHE A 93 1.71 2.51 4.29
CA PHE A 93 1.64 3.12 5.61
C PHE A 93 0.58 4.22 5.57
N THR A 94 -0.39 4.15 6.46
CA THR A 94 -1.35 5.23 6.68
C THR A 94 -1.02 5.93 8.01
N ALA A 95 -1.41 7.20 8.11
CA ALA A 95 -1.25 7.98 9.33
C ALA A 95 -2.24 9.14 9.34
N PHE A 96 -2.68 9.55 10.52
CA PHE A 96 -3.45 10.78 10.70
C PHE A 96 -2.55 12.01 10.74
N GLY A 97 -3.13 13.17 10.38
CA GLY A 97 -2.50 14.47 10.58
C GLY A 97 -1.75 14.97 9.35
N LYS A 98 -0.73 15.80 9.59
CA LYS A 98 0.01 16.45 8.52
C LYS A 98 0.88 15.43 7.76
N PRO A 99 1.11 15.65 6.46
CA PRO A 99 2.06 14.84 5.70
C PRO A 99 3.42 14.73 6.37
N ASP A 100 3.93 13.51 6.47
CA ASP A 100 5.31 13.25 6.89
C ASP A 100 6.28 13.70 5.79
N ASP A 101 7.34 14.40 6.18
CA ASP A 101 8.33 14.96 5.27
C ASP A 101 9.07 13.89 4.46
N ARG A 102 9.13 12.63 4.95
CA ARG A 102 9.75 11.49 4.25
C ARG A 102 9.03 11.09 2.97
N PHE A 103 7.74 11.42 2.84
CA PHE A 103 6.92 11.10 1.66
C PHE A 103 6.58 12.35 0.83
N ARG A 104 7.34 13.45 1.00
CA ARG A 104 7.22 14.60 0.11
C ARG A 104 7.76 14.23 -1.27
N PRO A 105 6.98 14.42 -2.35
CA PRO A 105 7.54 14.30 -3.69
C PRO A 105 8.71 15.29 -3.80
N GLY A 106 9.87 14.80 -4.27
CA GLY A 106 11.12 15.55 -4.38
C GLY A 106 11.12 16.66 -5.45
N PHE A 107 10.08 17.49 -5.49
CA PHE A 107 9.99 18.69 -6.31
C PHE A 107 9.85 19.92 -5.42
N THR A 108 10.80 20.13 -4.51
CA THR A 108 10.91 21.39 -3.73
C THR A 108 11.90 22.38 -4.33
N ASP A 109 12.61 22.03 -5.41
CA ASP A 109 13.69 22.86 -5.97
C ASP A 109 13.27 23.69 -7.19
N PHE A 110 11.97 23.99 -7.33
CA PHE A 110 11.47 24.94 -8.35
C PHE A 110 10.51 25.95 -7.73
N LEU A 111 11.02 26.80 -6.84
CA LEU A 111 10.47 28.13 -6.57
C LEU A 111 11.61 29.15 -6.57
#